data_AF-A0A1U7N5L9-F1
#
_entry.id   AF-A0A1U7N5L9-F1
#
_cell.length_a   1.000
_cell.length_b   1.000
_cell.length_c   1.000
_cell.angle_alpha   90.00
_cell.angle_beta   90.00
_cell.angle_gamma   90.00
#
_symmetry.space_group_name_H-M   'P 1'
#
loop_
_entity.id
_entity.type
_entity.pdbx_description
1 polymer ?
#
loop_
_entity_poly.entity_id
_entity_poly.type
_entity_poly.pdbx_seq_one_letter_code
_entity_poly.pdbx_strand_id
1 'polypeptide(L)'
;MLNQSLNAWLASNRQDNSRLLRGEALAEALNWKAGKRLSLVDDEFLAASQELSWIEQQRYLEAERAKEVEARLAEQKKSARRLKFLLMAVGTALMVSTGLGVTTYLGYRRSAISEINAFA
;
A
#
# COMPACT_ATOMS: atom_id res chain seq x y z
N MET A 1 -4.71 -13.92 -37.88
CA MET A 1 -5.29 -13.42 -36.62
C MET A 1 -5.42 -11.91 -36.62
N LEU A 2 -4.37 -11.15 -37.01
CA LEU A 2 -4.37 -9.68 -37.10
C LEU A 2 -5.61 -9.06 -37.75
N ASN A 3 -6.05 -9.61 -38.90
CA ASN A 3 -7.14 -9.03 -39.68
C ASN A 3 -8.51 -9.15 -38.97
N GLN A 4 -8.74 -10.20 -38.19
CA GLN A 4 -10.00 -10.36 -37.45
C GLN A 4 -10.08 -9.42 -36.23
N SER A 5 -8.99 -9.31 -35.47
CA SER A 5 -8.94 -8.39 -34.33
C SER A 5 -9.02 -6.93 -34.78
N LEU A 6 -8.34 -6.59 -35.88
CA LEU A 6 -8.41 -5.28 -36.51
C LEU A 6 -9.83 -4.93 -36.96
N ASN A 7 -10.48 -5.82 -37.72
CA ASN A 7 -11.85 -5.59 -38.21
C ASN A 7 -12.85 -5.47 -37.05
N ALA A 8 -12.69 -6.25 -35.98
CA ALA A 8 -13.53 -6.12 -34.79
C ALA A 8 -13.30 -4.80 -34.05
N TRP A 9 -12.05 -4.36 -33.93
CA TRP A 9 -11.71 -3.06 -33.35
C TRP A 9 -12.26 -1.90 -34.18
N LEU A 10 -12.15 -1.97 -35.51
CA LEU A 10 -12.77 -1.01 -36.42
C LEU A 10 -14.29 -1.01 -36.31
N ALA A 11 -14.93 -2.17 -36.20
CA ALA A 11 -16.38 -2.29 -36.00
C ALA A 11 -16.83 -1.67 -34.67
N SER A 12 -15.97 -1.69 -33.64
CA SER A 12 -16.19 -0.98 -32.38
C SER A 12 -15.84 0.51 -32.42
N ASN A 13 -15.64 1.08 -33.61
CA ASN A 13 -15.23 2.47 -33.80
C ASN A 13 -13.93 2.83 -33.07
N ARG A 14 -12.97 1.89 -33.01
CA ARG A 14 -11.66 2.04 -32.34
C ARG A 14 -11.72 2.20 -30.81
N GLN A 15 -12.82 1.83 -30.17
CA GLN A 15 -13.00 2.00 -28.71
C GLN A 15 -12.77 0.72 -27.91
N ASP A 16 -12.91 -0.46 -28.55
CA ASP A 16 -12.79 -1.73 -27.84
C ASP A 16 -11.33 -2.15 -27.65
N ASN A 17 -10.71 -1.62 -26.59
CA ASN A 17 -9.34 -1.95 -26.20
C ASN A 17 -9.13 -3.44 -25.85
N SER A 18 -10.19 -4.20 -25.61
CA SER A 18 -10.08 -5.65 -25.35
C SER A 18 -9.60 -6.42 -26.59
N ARG A 19 -9.83 -5.86 -27.79
CA ARG A 19 -9.46 -6.43 -29.08
C ARG A 19 -8.01 -6.11 -29.48
N LEU A 20 -7.36 -5.20 -28.75
CA LEU A 20 -5.98 -4.81 -29.01
C LEU A 20 -5.00 -5.93 -28.63
N LEU A 21 -3.90 -5.99 -29.36
CA LEU A 21 -2.90 -7.04 -29.21
C LEU A 21 -2.01 -6.78 -28.00
N ARG A 22 -1.66 -7.85 -27.29
CA ARG A 22 -0.82 -7.80 -26.09
C ARG A 22 0.17 -8.94 -26.08
N GLY A 23 1.32 -8.72 -25.45
CA GLY A 23 2.37 -9.73 -25.30
C GLY A 23 2.83 -10.31 -26.64
N GLU A 24 2.85 -11.65 -26.73
CA GLU A 24 3.32 -12.37 -27.92
C GLU A 24 2.55 -12.04 -29.20
N ALA A 25 1.24 -11.81 -29.10
CA ALA A 25 0.41 -11.46 -30.26
C ALA A 25 0.79 -10.09 -30.84
N LEU A 26 1.21 -9.14 -29.98
CA LEU A 26 1.73 -7.85 -30.43
C LEU A 26 3.12 -7.99 -31.08
N ALA A 27 3.99 -8.84 -30.52
CA ALA A 27 5.32 -9.10 -31.08
C ALA A 27 5.23 -9.78 -32.46
N GLU A 28 4.35 -10.78 -32.60
CA GLU A 28 4.09 -11.44 -33.88
C GLU A 28 3.55 -10.46 -34.93
N ALA A 29 2.64 -9.58 -34.52
CA ALA A 29 2.08 -8.55 -35.39
C ALA A 29 3.11 -7.51 -35.86
N LEU A 30 4.01 -7.08 -34.97
CA LEU A 30 5.12 -6.17 -35.31
C LEU A 30 6.11 -6.84 -36.27
N ASN A 31 6.41 -8.13 -36.07
CA ASN A 31 7.28 -8.89 -36.97
C ASN A 31 6.63 -9.10 -38.34
N TRP A 32 5.33 -9.39 -38.38
CA TRP A 32 4.56 -9.50 -39.63
C TRP A 32 4.51 -8.18 -40.40
N LYS A 33 4.50 -7.05 -39.69
CA LYS A 33 4.57 -5.69 -40.26
C LYS A 33 5.92 -5.38 -40.91
N ALA A 34 7.04 -5.88 -40.37
CA ALA A 34 8.40 -5.48 -40.76
C ALA A 34 8.76 -5.73 -42.25
N GLY A 35 7.95 -6.49 -43.00
CA GLY A 35 8.14 -6.75 -44.42
C GLY A 35 6.96 -6.35 -45.33
N LYS A 36 5.96 -5.61 -44.82
CA LYS A 36 4.73 -5.28 -45.59
C LYS A 36 4.51 -3.78 -45.71
N ARG A 37 3.98 -3.35 -46.87
CA ARG A 37 3.44 -1.99 -47.04
C ARG A 37 2.22 -1.84 -46.14
N LEU A 38 2.31 -0.94 -45.17
CA LEU A 38 1.25 -0.75 -44.20
C LEU A 38 0.10 0.09 -44.75
N SER A 39 -1.12 -0.29 -44.36
CA SER A 39 -2.24 0.64 -44.35
C SER A 39 -2.13 1.54 -43.12
N LEU A 40 -2.51 2.81 -43.26
CA LEU A 40 -2.64 3.77 -42.14
C LEU A 40 -3.43 3.18 -40.95
N VAL A 41 -4.39 2.31 -41.26
CA VAL A 41 -5.27 1.67 -40.28
C VAL A 41 -4.54 0.59 -39.46
N ASP A 42 -3.64 -0.17 -40.09
CA ASP A 42 -2.81 -1.16 -39.39
C ASP A 42 -1.82 -0.47 -38.43
N ASP A 43 -1.30 0.68 -38.85
CA ASP A 43 -0.42 1.52 -38.03
C ASP A 43 -1.14 2.02 -36.77
N GLU A 44 -2.34 2.56 -36.95
CA GLU A 44 -3.17 3.08 -35.85
C GLU A 44 -3.50 1.99 -34.83
N PHE A 45 -3.88 0.79 -35.30
CA PHE A 45 -4.19 -0.34 -34.43
C PHE A 45 -2.98 -0.85 -33.64
N LEU A 46 -1.82 -0.91 -34.29
CA LEU A 46 -0.57 -1.31 -33.63
C LEU A 46 -0.12 -0.27 -32.60
N ALA A 47 -0.24 1.02 -32.91
CA ALA A 47 0.06 2.10 -31.99
C ALA A 47 -0.84 2.03 -30.75
N ALA A 48 -2.15 1.87 -30.93
CA ALA A 48 -3.10 1.72 -29.82
C ALA A 48 -2.79 0.47 -28.97
N SER A 49 -2.44 -0.65 -29.61
CA SER A 49 -2.06 -1.88 -28.91
C SER A 49 -0.78 -1.71 -28.08
N GLN A 50 0.20 -1.00 -28.63
CA GLN A 50 1.47 -0.72 -27.96
C GLN A 50 1.28 0.22 -26.77
N GLU A 51 0.49 1.29 -26.93
CA GLU A 51 0.14 2.20 -25.83
C GLU A 51 -0.56 1.48 -24.68
N LEU A 52 -1.56 0.64 -24.98
CA LEU A 52 -2.25 -0.16 -23.97
C LEU A 52 -1.26 -1.06 -23.22
N SER A 53 -0.37 -1.75 -23.94
CA SER A 53 0.61 -2.64 -23.34
C SER A 53 1.56 -1.91 -22.36
N TRP A 54 1.97 -0.69 -22.70
CA TRP A 54 2.81 0.14 -21.83
C TRP A 54 2.08 0.58 -20.57
N ILE A 55 0.83 1.03 -20.72
CA ILE A 55 -0.01 1.43 -19.56
C ILE A 55 -0.23 0.24 -18.62
N GLU A 56 -0.52 -0.94 -19.16
CA GLU A 56 -0.73 -2.15 -18.35
C GLU A 56 0.55 -2.57 -17.62
N GLN A 57 1.70 -2.53 -18.30
CA GLN A 57 2.99 -2.85 -17.69
C GLN A 57 3.36 -1.85 -16.59
N GLN A 58 3.12 -0.56 -16.81
CA GLN A 58 3.37 0.47 -15.80
C GLN A 58 2.47 0.27 -14.57
N ARG A 59 1.16 0.03 -14.78
CA ARG A 59 0.23 -0.27 -13.69
C ARG A 59 0.61 -1.51 -12.90
N TYR A 60 1.08 -2.55 -13.57
CA TYR A 60 1.56 -3.76 -12.91
C TYR A 60 2.75 -3.46 -11.99
N LEU A 61 3.73 -2.70 -12.49
CA LEU A 61 4.90 -2.30 -11.70
C LEU A 61 4.52 -1.38 -10.53
N GLU A 62 3.60 -0.44 -10.73
CA GLU A 62 3.09 0.43 -9.68
C GLU A 62 2.34 -0.35 -8.60
N ALA A 63 1.49 -1.30 -8.99
CA ALA A 63 0.78 -2.18 -8.07
C ALA A 63 1.75 -3.05 -7.25
N GLU A 64 2.81 -3.57 -7.88
CA GLU A 64 3.81 -4.38 -7.19
C GLU A 64 4.64 -3.53 -6.20
N ARG A 65 5.04 -2.32 -6.60
CA ARG A 65 5.69 -1.36 -5.70
C ARG A 65 4.80 -0.97 -4.53
N ALA A 66 3.50 -0.73 -4.77
CA ALA A 66 2.56 -0.39 -3.72
C ALA A 66 2.46 -1.52 -2.68
N LYS A 67 2.37 -2.78 -3.13
CA LYS A 67 2.39 -3.95 -2.23
C LYS A 67 3.67 -4.04 -1.41
N GLU A 68 4.83 -3.82 -2.04
CA GLU A 68 6.11 -3.88 -1.32
C GLU A 68 6.20 -2.77 -0.25
N VAL A 69 5.79 -1.55 -0.59
CA VAL A 69 5.76 -0.42 0.35
C VAL A 69 4.79 -0.69 1.49
N GLU A 70 3.59 -1.20 1.22
CA GLU A 70 2.62 -1.56 2.25
C GLU A 70 3.13 -2.66 3.18
N ALA A 71 3.78 -3.69 2.63
CA ALA A 71 4.38 -4.76 3.41
C ALA A 71 5.47 -4.23 4.36
N ARG A 72 6.40 -3.40 3.83
CA ARG A 72 7.44 -2.75 4.63
C ARG A 72 6.86 -1.83 5.71
N LEU A 73 5.81 -1.08 5.39
CA LEU A 73 5.15 -0.19 6.34
C LEU A 73 4.40 -0.95 7.44
N ALA A 74 3.77 -2.08 7.10
CA ALA A 74 3.11 -2.96 8.05
C ALA A 74 4.11 -3.57 9.04
N GLU A 75 5.30 -3.95 8.56
CA GLU A 75 6.38 -4.46 9.40
C GLU A 75 6.91 -3.39 10.37
N GLN A 76 7.17 -2.17 9.89
CA GLN A 76 7.57 -1.06 10.75
C GLN A 76 6.50 -0.66 11.79
N LYS A 77 5.22 -0.71 11.42
CA LYS A 77 4.13 -0.41 12.37
C LYS A 77 4.07 -1.43 13.51
N LYS A 78 4.39 -2.70 13.26
CA LYS A 78 4.39 -3.74 14.32
C LYS A 78 5.47 -3.47 15.37
N SER A 79 6.69 -3.12 14.97
CA SER A 79 7.78 -2.81 15.90
C SER A 79 7.50 -1.54 16.71
N ALA A 80 6.99 -0.49 16.06
CA ALA A 80 6.61 0.75 16.73
C ALA A 80 5.48 0.55 17.76
N ARG A 81 4.49 -0.33 17.47
CA ARG A 81 3.43 -0.65 18.45
C ARG A 81 4.00 -1.34 19.69
N ARG A 82 4.89 -2.33 19.52
CA ARG A 82 5.48 -3.04 20.65
C ARG A 82 6.24 -2.10 21.57
N LEU A 83 7.05 -1.19 21.00
CA LEU A 83 7.77 -0.19 21.77
C LEU A 83 6.81 0.74 22.53
N LYS A 84 5.73 1.22 21.88
CA LYS A 84 4.72 2.05 22.55
C LYS A 84 4.02 1.32 23.71
N PHE A 85 3.68 0.04 23.54
CA PHE A 85 3.09 -0.76 24.63
C PHE A 85 4.04 -0.91 25.81
N LEU A 86 5.32 -1.20 25.56
CA LEU A 86 6.33 -1.28 26.62
C LEU A 86 6.49 0.04 27.36
N LEU A 87 6.58 1.16 26.63
CA LEU A 87 6.67 2.49 27.23
C LEU A 87 5.45 2.84 28.09
N MET A 88 4.23 2.52 27.61
CA MET A 88 3.00 2.72 28.37
C MET A 88 2.99 1.86 29.64
N ALA A 89 3.40 0.59 29.56
CA ALA A 89 3.45 -0.32 30.71
C ALA A 89 4.47 0.14 31.78
N VAL A 90 5.64 0.62 31.37
CA VAL A 90 6.65 1.16 32.30
C VAL A 90 6.15 2.46 32.94
N GLY A 91 5.52 3.34 32.16
CA GLY A 91 4.95 4.59 32.67
C GLY A 91 3.84 4.35 33.70
N THR A 92 2.93 3.40 33.45
CA THR A 92 1.87 3.06 34.41
C THR A 92 2.43 2.41 35.67
N ALA A 93 3.41 1.51 35.55
CA ALA A 93 4.06 0.90 36.71
C ALA A 93 4.75 1.94 37.61
N LEU A 94 5.43 2.93 37.01
CA LEU A 94 6.04 4.04 37.74
C LEU A 94 4.99 4.90 38.45
N MET A 95 3.89 5.27 37.78
CA MET A 95 2.81 6.03 38.41
C MET A 95 2.19 5.29 39.60
N VAL A 96 1.99 3.98 39.49
CA VAL A 96 1.47 3.16 40.61
C VAL A 96 2.46 3.12 41.77
N SER A 97 3.75 2.94 41.49
CA SER A 97 4.80 2.91 42.52
C SER A 97 4.91 4.24 43.28
N THR A 98 4.93 5.37 42.56
CA THR A 98 4.97 6.70 43.20
C THR A 98 3.66 7.01 43.93
N GLY A 99 2.51 6.65 43.35
CA GLY A 99 1.20 6.86 43.96
C GLY A 99 1.07 6.18 45.32
N LEU A 100 1.49 4.91 45.42
CA LEU A 100 1.48 4.16 46.69
C LEU A 100 2.47 4.72 47.72
N GLY A 101 3.63 5.21 47.28
CA GLY A 101 4.60 5.87 48.17
C GLY A 101 4.07 7.18 48.77
N VAL A 102 3.37 7.98 47.96
CA VAL A 102 2.78 9.25 48.41
C VAL A 102 1.59 9.01 49.36
N THR A 103 0.72 8.04 49.06
CA THR A 103 -0.45 7.74 49.91
C THR A 103 -0.03 7.22 51.29
N THR A 104 0.96 6.33 51.35
CA THR A 104 1.52 5.83 52.62
C THR A 104 2.20 6.94 53.43
N TYR A 105 2.98 7.80 52.77
CA TYR A 105 3.67 8.91 53.45
C TYR A 105 2.71 9.96 54.03
N LEU A 106 1.70 10.38 53.25
CA LEU A 106 0.71 11.35 53.74
C LEU A 106 -0.19 10.76 54.84
N GLY A 107 -0.55 9.47 54.74
CA GLY A 107 -1.30 8.76 55.77
C GLY A 107 -0.55 8.66 57.09
N TYR A 108 0.74 8.29 57.03
CA TYR A 108 1.60 8.23 58.22
C TYR A 108 1.71 9.59 58.92
N ARG A 109 1.89 10.67 58.15
CA ARG A 109 1.96 12.03 58.70
C ARG A 109 0.66 12.47 59.36
N ARG A 110 -0.50 12.08 58.82
CA ARG A 110 -1.80 12.37 59.46
C ARG A 110 -2.00 11.59 60.75
N SER A 111 -1.65 10.30 60.77
CA SER A 111 -1.81 9.45 61.95
C SER A 111 -0.91 9.88 63.12
N ALA A 112 0.32 10.31 62.82
CA ALA A 112 1.25 10.81 63.83
C ALA A 112 0.77 12.11 64.50
N ILE A 113 -0.04 12.92 63.82
CA ILE A 113 -0.60 14.17 64.38
C ILE A 113 -1.87 13.89 65.19
N SER A 114 -2.68 12.90 64.83
CA SER A 114 -3.89 12.55 65.59
C SER A 114 -3.59 11.98 66.98
N GLU A 115 -2.44 11.31 67.18
CA GLU A 115 -2.04 10.83 68.50
C GLU A 115 -1.68 11.99 69.44
N ILE A 116 -1.03 13.04 68.94
CA ILE A 116 -0.65 14.22 69.75
C ILE A 116 -1.88 15.00 70.23
N ASN A 117 -2.92 15.09 69.39
CA ASN A 117 -4.18 15.75 69.76
C ASN A 117 -5.10 14.88 70.64
N ALA A 118 -4.82 13.57 70.78
CA ALA A 118 -5.60 12.68 71.66
C ALA A 118 -5.11 12.69 73.11
N PHE A 119 -3.94 13.26 73.39
CA PHE A 119 -3.35 13.40 74.73
C PHE A 119 -3.28 14.86 75.24
N ALA A 120 -3.90 15.81 74.54
CA ALA A 120 -4.06 17.21 74.96
C ALA A 120 -5.52 17.50 75.33
#